data_AF-A4X8M5-F1
#
_entry.id   AF-A4X8M5-F1
#
_cell.length_a   1.000
_cell.length_b   1.000
_cell.length_c   1.000
_cell.angle_alpha   90.00
_cell.angle_beta   90.00
_cell.angle_gamma   90.00
#
_symmetry.space_group_name_H-M   'P 1'
#
loop_
_entity.id
_entity.type
_entity.pdbx_description
1 polymer ?
#
loop_
_entity_poly.entity_id
_entity_poly.type
_entity_poly.pdbx_seq_one_letter_code
_entity_poly.pdbx_strand_id
1 'polypeptide(L)'
;MRRPDEVSVPHPHAAKTLGGRVVGFDQRIWDEHRVPIVVAGNLATFGQHAGLRTFLLGTGQRVLVEASPVDRIWGIGLARDDPAAVDPTHWPGTNLLGFAPMHVRDVLKNQQEQ
;
A
#
# COMPACT_ATOMS: atom_id res chain seq x y z
N MET A 1 -9.02 22.95 -13.17
CA MET A 1 -8.34 22.72 -14.47
C MET A 1 -7.60 21.40 -14.35
N ARG A 2 -8.06 20.34 -15.03
CA ARG A 2 -7.37 19.02 -15.02
C ARG A 2 -6.13 19.10 -15.89
N ARG A 3 -5.02 18.51 -15.46
CA ARG A 3 -3.80 18.48 -16.28
C ARG A 3 -3.95 17.42 -17.38
N PRO A 4 -3.35 17.60 -18.56
CA PRO A 4 -3.50 16.68 -19.69
C PRO A 4 -2.94 15.26 -19.45
N ASP A 5 -2.14 15.08 -18.39
CA ASP A 5 -1.52 13.82 -17.93
C ASP A 5 -2.35 13.08 -16.86
N GLU A 6 -3.49 13.63 -16.43
CA GLU A 6 -4.32 13.05 -15.38
C GLU A 6 -5.25 11.96 -15.93
N VAL A 7 -4.95 10.70 -15.60
CA VAL A 7 -5.82 9.55 -15.88
C VAL A 7 -7.02 9.58 -14.93
N SER A 8 -8.19 9.95 -15.45
CA SER A 8 -9.45 9.87 -14.72
C SER A 8 -10.28 8.68 -15.21
N VAL A 9 -10.35 7.62 -14.41
CA VAL A 9 -11.22 6.46 -14.67
C VAL A 9 -12.12 6.20 -13.47
N PRO A 10 -13.40 5.84 -13.68
CA PRO A 10 -14.39 5.78 -12.60
C PRO A 10 -14.23 4.58 -11.66
N HIS A 11 -13.45 3.55 -12.05
CA HIS A 11 -13.32 2.30 -11.30
C HIS A 11 -11.85 1.86 -11.16
N PRO A 12 -11.42 1.35 -9.98
CA PRO A 12 -10.06 0.86 -9.76
C PRO A 12 -9.62 -0.23 -10.75
N HIS A 13 -10.55 -1.10 -11.17
CA HIS A 13 -10.27 -2.11 -12.18
C HIS A 13 -9.86 -1.49 -13.53
N ALA A 14 -10.54 -0.43 -13.96
CA ALA A 14 -10.19 0.28 -15.19
C ALA A 14 -8.83 0.96 -15.09
N ALA A 15 -8.47 1.50 -13.92
CA ALA A 15 -7.14 2.06 -13.67
C ALA A 15 -6.06 0.98 -13.81
N LYS A 16 -6.30 -0.20 -13.22
CA LYS A 16 -5.39 -1.35 -13.34
C LYS A 16 -5.23 -1.81 -14.79
N THR A 17 -6.35 -1.95 -15.53
CA THR A 17 -6.30 -2.34 -16.94
C THR A 17 -5.51 -1.34 -17.78
N LEU A 18 -5.69 -0.03 -17.54
CA LEU A 18 -4.97 1.01 -18.26
C LEU A 18 -3.48 1.04 -17.89
N GLY A 19 -3.15 0.89 -16.60
CA GLY A 19 -1.76 0.78 -16.13
C GLY A 19 -1.01 -0.40 -16.77
N GLY A 20 -1.71 -1.51 -17.05
CA GLY A 20 -1.15 -2.64 -17.78
C GLY A 20 -0.80 -2.36 -19.25
N ARG A 21 -1.15 -1.19 -19.79
CA ARG A 21 -0.87 -0.77 -21.18
C ARG A 21 0.26 0.26 -21.27
N VAL A 22 0.96 0.56 -20.17
CA VAL A 22 2.06 1.52 -20.16
C VAL A 22 3.18 1.02 -21.08
N VAL A 23 3.47 1.80 -22.14
CA VAL A 23 4.58 1.55 -23.06
C VAL A 23 5.85 2.16 -22.46
N GLY A 24 6.97 1.44 -22.55
CA GLY A 24 8.25 1.91 -22.00
C GLY A 24 8.33 1.81 -20.47
N PHE A 25 7.57 0.91 -19.84
CA PHE A 25 7.68 0.65 -18.41
C PHE A 25 9.08 0.18 -18.04
N ASP A 26 9.74 0.93 -17.15
CA ASP A 26 11.05 0.60 -16.58
C ASP A 26 10.85 0.10 -15.14
N GLN A 27 11.12 -1.20 -14.95
CA GLN A 27 11.00 -1.86 -13.65
C GLN A 27 11.90 -1.25 -12.59
N ARG A 28 13.11 -0.79 -12.95
CA ARG A 28 14.06 -0.19 -12.00
C ARG A 28 13.53 1.15 -11.50
N ILE A 29 13.06 2.01 -12.40
CA ILE A 29 12.43 3.28 -12.04
C ILE A 29 11.20 3.02 -11.15
N TRP A 30 10.39 2.02 -11.51
CA TRP A 30 9.25 1.64 -10.68
C TRP A 30 9.67 1.19 -9.28
N ASP A 31 10.68 0.34 -9.16
CA ASP A 31 11.16 -0.17 -7.88
C ASP A 31 11.71 0.94 -6.97
N GLU A 32 12.35 1.96 -7.57
CA GLU A 32 12.84 3.15 -6.87
C GLU A 32 11.71 4.03 -6.31
N HIS A 33 10.56 4.11 -6.99
CA HIS A 33 9.50 5.07 -6.67
C HIS A 33 8.18 4.47 -6.13
N ARG A 34 7.95 3.17 -6.26
CA ARG A 34 6.66 2.53 -5.95
C ARG A 34 6.20 2.72 -4.51
N VAL A 35 7.11 2.68 -3.55
CA VAL A 35 6.80 2.80 -2.12
C VAL A 35 6.25 4.19 -1.77
N PRO A 36 6.96 5.31 -2.06
CA PRO A 36 6.42 6.63 -1.74
C PRO A 36 5.11 6.94 -2.47
N ILE A 37 4.91 6.42 -3.70
CA ILE A 37 3.63 6.55 -4.42
C ILE A 37 2.48 5.87 -3.65
N VAL A 38 2.68 4.62 -3.23
CA VAL A 38 1.65 3.86 -2.48
C VAL A 38 1.38 4.47 -1.11
N VAL A 39 2.43 4.96 -0.43
CA VAL A 39 2.29 5.70 0.84
C VAL A 39 1.45 6.97 0.63
N ALA A 40 1.72 7.77 -0.41
CA ALA A 40 0.95 8.97 -0.69
C ALA A 40 -0.54 8.67 -0.96
N GLY A 41 -0.83 7.60 -1.71
CA GLY A 41 -2.21 7.15 -1.94
C GLY A 41 -2.91 6.69 -0.65
N ASN A 42 -2.20 5.94 0.21
CA ASN A 42 -2.72 5.54 1.53
C ASN A 42 -2.96 6.78 2.41
N LEU A 43 -2.04 7.75 2.43
CA LEU A 43 -2.21 8.98 3.21
C LEU A 43 -3.42 9.79 2.75
N ALA A 44 -3.62 9.91 1.43
CA ALA A 44 -4.82 10.55 0.90
C ALA A 44 -6.10 9.83 1.35
N THR A 45 -6.09 8.49 1.32
CA THR A 45 -7.24 7.66 1.70
C THR A 45 -7.55 7.78 3.21
N PHE A 46 -6.57 7.46 4.05
CA PHE A 46 -6.74 7.46 5.50
C PHE A 46 -6.85 8.88 6.09
N GLY A 47 -6.27 9.89 5.43
CA GLY A 47 -6.36 11.28 5.85
C GLY A 47 -7.73 11.91 5.57
N GLN A 48 -8.38 11.55 4.45
CA GLN A 48 -9.68 12.12 4.05
C GLN A 48 -10.89 11.45 4.75
N HIS A 49 -10.76 10.18 5.15
CA HIS A 49 -11.87 9.41 5.71
C HIS A 49 -11.67 9.15 7.21
N ALA A 50 -12.38 9.92 8.06
CA ALA A 50 -12.24 9.85 9.52
C ALA A 50 -12.43 8.45 10.11
N GLY A 51 -13.39 7.66 9.60
CA GLY A 51 -13.59 6.28 10.05
C GLY A 51 -12.39 5.37 9.76
N LEU A 52 -11.80 5.49 8.56
CA LEU A 52 -10.60 4.74 8.18
C LEU A 52 -9.38 5.23 8.98
N ARG A 53 -9.25 6.54 9.21
CA ARG A 53 -8.22 7.11 10.10
C ARG A 53 -8.26 6.46 11.47
N THR A 54 -9.43 6.45 12.11
CA THR A 54 -9.63 5.86 13.44
C THR A 54 -9.31 4.38 13.43
N PHE A 55 -9.75 3.64 12.41
CA PHE A 55 -9.42 2.23 12.25
C PHE A 55 -7.90 2.00 12.18
N LEU A 56 -7.20 2.76 11.32
CA LEU A 56 -5.76 2.63 11.13
C LEU A 56 -4.99 2.97 12.42
N LEU A 57 -5.35 4.05 13.11
CA LEU A 57 -4.73 4.41 14.40
C LEU A 57 -4.98 3.32 15.45
N GLY A 58 -6.18 2.73 15.48
CA GLY A 58 -6.55 1.62 16.35
C GLY A 58 -5.78 0.31 16.12
N THR A 59 -5.03 0.20 15.02
CA THR A 59 -4.09 -0.92 14.83
C THR A 59 -2.91 -0.87 15.81
N GLY A 60 -2.65 0.31 16.41
CA GLY A 60 -1.67 0.49 17.48
C GLY A 60 -0.24 0.33 16.99
N GLN A 61 0.45 -0.69 17.50
CA GLN A 61 1.82 -1.07 17.10
C GLN A 61 1.86 -2.41 16.36
N ARG A 62 0.70 -2.97 15.99
CA ARG A 62 0.65 -4.22 15.22
C ARG A 62 1.28 -4.02 13.85
N VAL A 63 1.98 -5.06 13.38
CA VAL A 63 2.44 -5.18 12.00
C VAL A 63 1.24 -5.56 11.13
N LEU A 64 1.01 -4.81 10.07
CA LEU A 64 -0.04 -5.10 9.08
C LEU A 64 0.56 -5.93 7.95
N VAL A 65 -0.20 -6.93 7.49
CA VAL A 65 0.31 -7.96 6.59
C VAL A 65 -0.65 -8.18 5.43
N GLU A 66 -0.12 -8.10 4.21
CA GLU A 66 -0.80 -8.55 3.00
C GLU A 66 -0.49 -10.04 2.78
N ALA A 67 -1.40 -10.90 3.27
CA ALA A 67 -1.27 -12.35 3.23
C ALA A 67 -1.71 -12.92 1.88
N SER A 68 -0.87 -12.73 0.87
CA SER A 68 -1.07 -13.24 -0.48
C SER A 68 0.02 -14.26 -0.84
N PRO A 69 -0.33 -15.53 -1.17
CA PRO A 69 0.65 -16.54 -1.58
C PRO A 69 1.23 -16.30 -2.98
N VAL A 70 0.57 -15.48 -3.79
CA VAL A 70 0.95 -15.21 -5.19
C VAL A 70 1.66 -13.86 -5.35
N ASP A 71 1.76 -13.06 -4.29
CA ASP A 71 2.41 -11.75 -4.31
C ASP A 71 3.57 -11.70 -3.30
N ARG A 72 4.80 -11.71 -3.82
CA ARG A 72 6.02 -11.61 -3.02
C ARG A 72 6.60 -10.21 -2.97
N ILE A 73 6.04 -9.25 -3.69
CA ILE A 73 6.49 -7.86 -3.68
C ILE A 73 5.64 -7.06 -2.68
N TRP A 74 4.34 -7.06 -2.90
CA TRP A 74 3.41 -6.32 -2.07
C TRP A 74 2.95 -7.14 -0.87
N GLY A 75 2.89 -8.47 -1.02
CA GLY A 75 2.52 -9.42 0.03
C GLY A 75 3.70 -10.14 0.68
N ILE A 76 3.37 -10.99 1.65
CA ILE A 76 4.34 -11.85 2.35
C ILE A 76 4.66 -13.13 1.59
N GLY A 77 3.98 -13.45 0.49
CA GLY A 77 4.19 -14.69 -0.25
C GLY A 77 3.64 -15.94 0.44
N LEU A 78 2.79 -15.79 1.44
CA LEU A 78 2.13 -16.88 2.19
C LEU A 78 0.62 -16.61 2.28
N ALA A 79 -0.17 -17.67 2.42
CA ALA A 79 -1.59 -17.57 2.71
C ALA A 79 -1.81 -17.11 4.17
N ARG A 80 -2.99 -16.53 4.45
CA ARG A 80 -3.34 -16.01 5.78
C ARG A 80 -3.28 -17.07 6.89
N ASP A 81 -3.63 -18.31 6.54
CA ASP A 81 -3.70 -19.47 7.44
C ASP A 81 -2.40 -20.28 7.49
N ASP A 82 -1.37 -19.87 6.74
CA ASP A 82 -0.05 -20.48 6.84
C ASP A 82 0.57 -20.15 8.21
N PRO A 83 1.00 -21.14 9.00
CA PRO A 83 1.64 -20.89 10.29
C PRO A 83 2.87 -19.98 10.21
N ALA A 84 3.60 -19.96 9.08
CA ALA A 84 4.75 -19.09 8.89
C ALA A 84 4.36 -17.60 8.69
N ALA A 85 3.08 -17.31 8.43
CA ALA A 85 2.62 -15.94 8.21
C ALA A 85 2.75 -15.03 9.44
N VAL A 86 2.84 -15.60 10.64
CA VAL A 86 2.97 -14.82 11.89
C VAL A 86 4.41 -14.39 12.20
N ASP A 87 5.40 -14.95 11.49
CA ASP A 87 6.82 -14.68 11.73
C ASP A 87 7.47 -14.05 10.48
N PRO A 88 7.83 -12.75 10.55
CA PRO A 88 8.49 -12.05 9.44
C PRO A 88 9.78 -12.70 8.92
N THR A 89 10.47 -13.49 9.75
CA THR A 89 11.71 -14.17 9.34
C THR A 89 11.47 -15.30 8.34
N HIS A 90 10.23 -15.79 8.25
CA HIS A 90 9.83 -16.85 7.34
C HIS A 90 9.14 -16.36 6.07
N TRP A 91 8.89 -15.05 5.93
CA TRP A 91 8.17 -14.50 4.78
C TRP A 91 9.02 -14.57 3.50
N PRO A 92 8.55 -15.24 2.43
CA PRO A 92 9.22 -15.20 1.14
C PRO A 92 9.05 -13.86 0.40
N GLY A 93 8.13 -13.00 0.85
CA GLY A 93 7.80 -11.72 0.24
C GLY A 93 8.09 -10.49 1.10
N THR A 94 8.05 -9.31 0.49
CA THR A 94 8.49 -8.05 1.12
C THR A 94 7.41 -7.27 1.85
N ASN A 95 6.14 -7.66 1.76
CA ASN A 95 5.01 -7.04 2.48
C ASN A 95 4.90 -5.51 2.33
N LEU A 96 5.29 -4.95 1.17
CA LEU A 96 5.32 -3.49 0.99
C LEU A 96 3.93 -2.85 1.17
N LEU A 97 2.86 -3.58 0.84
CA LEU A 97 1.50 -3.09 1.00
C LEU A 97 1.04 -3.06 2.46
N GLY A 98 1.56 -3.96 3.31
CA GLY A 98 1.32 -3.93 4.75
C GLY A 98 2.09 -2.79 5.45
N PHE A 99 3.31 -2.50 5.00
CA PHE A 99 4.14 -1.45 5.60
C PHE A 99 3.71 -0.03 5.21
N ALA A 100 3.17 0.19 4.00
CA ALA A 100 2.72 1.50 3.57
C ALA A 100 1.69 2.18 4.52
N PRO A 101 0.58 1.53 4.91
CA PRO A 101 -0.35 2.11 5.88
C PRO A 101 0.26 2.24 7.29
N MET A 102 1.26 1.46 7.67
CA MET A 102 1.98 1.66 8.94
C MET A 102 2.77 2.98 8.93
N HIS A 103 3.44 3.32 7.83
CA HIS A 103 4.09 4.62 7.68
C HIS A 103 3.06 5.77 7.75
N VAL A 104 1.91 5.61 7.08
CA VAL A 104 0.81 6.59 7.15
C VAL A 104 0.26 6.74 8.57
N ARG A 105 0.14 5.64 9.32
CA ARG A 105 -0.27 5.65 10.73
C ARG A 105 0.65 6.54 11.55
N ASP A 106 1.96 6.43 11.35
CA ASP A 106 2.94 7.22 12.11
C ASP A 106 2.86 8.72 11.74
N VAL A 107 2.71 9.04 10.45
CA VAL A 107 2.47 10.42 9.99
C VAL A 107 1.20 11.00 10.63
N LEU A 108 0.09 10.25 10.62
CA LEU A 108 -1.20 10.71 11.13
C LEU A 108 -1.23 10.83 12.66
N LYS A 109 -0.45 10.02 13.40
CA LYS A 109 -0.24 10.16 14.85
C LYS A 109 0.49 11.46 15.18
N ASN A 110 1.59 11.74 14.48
CA ASN A 110 2.38 12.96 14.70
C ASN A 110 1.59 14.25 14.38
N GLN A 111 0.55 14.17 13.54
CA GLN A 111 -0.37 15.28 13.26
C GLN A 111 -1.45 15.47 14.34
N GLN A 112 -1.69 14.51 15.24
CA GLN A 112 -2.62 14.65 16.37
C GLN A 112 -1.95 15.22 17.62
N GLU A 113 -0.62 15.06 17.72
CA GLU A 113 0.18 15.54 18.85
C GLU A 113 0.64 17.00 18.69
N GLN A 114 0.30 17.63 17.55
CA GLN A 114 0.49 19.06 17.25
C GLN A 114 -0.83 19.80 17.38
#